data_AF-A0A920F211-F1
#
_entry.id   AF-A0A920F211-F1
#
_cell.length_a   1.000
_cell.length_b   1.000
_cell.length_c   1.000
_cell.angle_alpha   90.00
_cell.angle_beta   90.00
_cell.angle_gamma   90.00
#
_symmetry.space_group_name_H-M   'P 1'
#
loop_
_entity.id
_entity.type
_entity.pdbx_description
1 polymer ?
#
loop_
_entity_poly.entity_id
_entity_poly.type
_entity_poly.pdbx_seq_one_letter_code
_entity_poly.pdbx_strand_id
1 'polypeptide(L)' 'MYPNPTDDYLNFVGLDKYTNIKIIDLTGKVVISESFSKKLDVQNLDEGFYLLKFQMEPQLKTLNS' A
#
# COMPACT_ATOMS: atom_id res chain seq x y z
N MET A 1 3.21 -4.11 9.49
CA MET A 1 4.19 -3.46 8.61
C MET A 1 5.41 -3.11 9.43
N TYR A 2 6.62 -3.24 8.89
CA TYR A 2 7.84 -2.80 9.57
C TYR A 2 9.01 -2.59 8.57
N PRO A 3 10.00 -1.77 8.94
CA PRO A 3 9.95 -0.82 10.05
C PRO A 3 8.96 0.33 9.77
N ASN A 4 8.54 1.05 10.81
CA ASN A 4 7.74 2.28 10.67
C ASN A 4 8.05 3.19 11.87
N PRO A 5 8.77 4.32 11.69
CA PRO A 5 9.22 4.94 10.42
C PRO A 5 10.30 4.16 9.65
N THR A 6 10.48 4.46 8.35
CA THR A 6 11.59 3.95 7.53
C THR A 6 11.92 4.86 6.34
N ASP A 7 13.15 4.79 5.83
CA ASP A 7 13.66 5.47 4.63
C ASP A 7 14.05 4.50 3.50
N ASP A 8 14.03 3.18 3.76
CA ASP A 8 14.46 2.16 2.79
C ASP A 8 13.28 1.40 2.15
N TYR A 9 12.74 0.43 2.89
CA TYR A 9 11.77 -0.53 2.44
C TYR A 9 10.74 -0.79 3.54
N LEU A 10 9.47 -0.84 3.15
CA LEU A 10 8.39 -1.32 4.00
C LEU A 10 8.11 -2.80 3.74
N ASN A 11 8.13 -3.60 4.81
CA ASN A 11 7.74 -5.00 4.76
C ASN A 11 6.33 -5.21 5.31
N PHE A 12 5.55 -6.06 4.65
CA PHE A 12 4.17 -6.38 5.01
C PHE A 12 4.04 -7.84 5.43
N VAL A 13 3.53 -8.08 6.65
CA VAL A 13 3.26 -9.43 7.19
C VAL A 13 1.76 -9.59 7.40
N GLY A 14 1.22 -10.77 7.08
CA GLY A 14 -0.21 -11.09 7.24
C GLY A 14 -1.16 -10.49 6.20
N LEU A 15 -0.65 -9.89 5.12
CA LEU A 15 -1.44 -9.29 4.04
C LEU A 15 -1.35 -10.11 2.75
N ASP A 16 -2.38 -10.89 2.40
CA ASP A 16 -2.32 -11.83 1.26
C ASP A 16 -3.37 -11.58 0.16
N LYS A 17 -4.32 -10.66 0.37
CA LYS A 17 -5.51 -10.50 -0.49
C LYS A 17 -5.63 -9.12 -1.13
N TYR A 18 -4.51 -8.40 -1.24
CA TYR A 18 -4.46 -7.08 -1.86
C TYR A 18 -3.88 -7.19 -3.26
N THR A 19 -4.41 -6.38 -4.16
CA THR A 19 -3.98 -6.34 -5.57
C THR A 19 -3.09 -5.13 -5.84
N ASN A 20 -3.29 -4.03 -5.11
CA ASN A 20 -2.56 -2.80 -5.32
C ASN A 20 -2.28 -2.08 -4.00
N ILE A 21 -1.20 -1.33 -3.97
CA ILE A 21 -0.82 -0.45 -2.89
C ILE A 21 -0.55 0.96 -3.43
N LYS A 22 -0.99 1.97 -2.66
CA LYS A 22 -0.74 3.37 -2.96
C LYS A 22 -0.16 4.08 -1.75
N ILE A 23 0.79 4.97 -2.01
CA ILE A 23 1.27 5.97 -1.06
C ILE A 23 0.72 7.32 -1.48
N ILE A 24 0.11 8.01 -0.53
CA ILE A 24 -0.55 9.30 -0.73
C ILE A 24 0.09 10.30 0.24
N ASP A 25 0.54 11.44 -0.27
CA ASP A 25 1.07 12.51 0.59
C ASP A 25 -0.06 13.24 1.36
N LEU A 26 0.32 14.15 2.26
CA LEU A 26 -0.65 14.91 3.06
C LEU A 26 -1.54 15.86 2.25
N THR A 27 -1.19 16.15 1.00
CA THR A 27 -2.03 16.95 0.08
C THR A 27 -3.08 16.11 -0.63
N GLY A 28 -3.00 14.78 -0.52
CA GLY A 28 -3.87 13.84 -1.21
C GLY A 28 -3.34 13.38 -2.57
N LYS A 29 -2.12 13.79 -2.96
CA LYS A 29 -1.49 13.36 -4.21
C LYS A 29 -0.95 11.94 -4.04
N VAL A 30 -1.23 11.08 -5.02
CA VAL A 30 -0.66 9.74 -5.12
C VAL A 30 0.78 9.85 -5.59
N VAL A 31 1.73 9.41 -4.78
CA VAL A 31 3.18 9.43 -5.08
C VAL A 31 3.73 8.06 -5.48
N ILE A 32 3.10 6.97 -5.02
CA ILE A 32 3.36 5.60 -5.48
C ILE A 32 2.04 4.90 -5.76
N SER A 33 1.97 4.11 -6.82
CA SER A 33 0.84 3.26 -7.17
C SER A 33 1.32 2.03 -7.93
N GLU A 34 1.39 0.89 -7.26
CA GLU A 34 1.95 -0.34 -7.81
C GLU A 34 1.16 -1.58 -7.37
N SER A 35 1.33 -2.69 -8.09
CA SER A 35 0.77 -3.97 -7.68
C SER A 35 1.30 -4.36 -6.30
N PHE A 36 0.46 -4.96 -5.46
CA PHE A 36 0.85 -5.29 -4.09
C PHE A 36 1.98 -6.32 -4.07
N SER A 37 3.02 -5.98 -3.30
CA SER A 37 4.16 -6.84 -2.97
C SER A 37 4.34 -6.86 -1.45
N LYS A 38 4.98 -7.91 -0.93
CA LYS A 38 5.36 -8.01 0.50
C LYS A 38 6.44 -7.00 0.91
N LYS A 39 7.11 -6.40 -0.07
CA LYS A 39 8.17 -5.40 0.10
C LYS A 39 7.89 -4.23 -0.84
N LEU A 40 7.94 -3.01 -0.31
CA LEU A 40 7.74 -1.75 -1.03
C LEU A 40 8.97 -0.86 -0.84
N ASP A 41 9.50 -0.32 -1.93
CA ASP A 41 10.62 0.64 -1.93
C ASP A 41 10.10 2.05 -1.67
N VAL A 42 10.68 2.73 -0.68
CA VAL A 42 10.31 4.10 -0.28
C VAL A 42 11.49 5.08 -0.30
N GLN A 43 12.66 4.67 -0.80
CA GLN A 43 13.89 5.50 -0.79
C GLN A 43 13.79 6.79 -1.59
N ASN A 44 12.83 6.86 -2.53
CA ASN A 44 12.62 8.03 -3.38
C ASN A 44 11.51 8.95 -2.86
N LEU A 45 11.00 8.72 -1.64
CA LEU A 45 10.08 9.63 -0.98
C LEU A 45 10.85 10.69 -0.20
N ASP A 46 10.39 11.93 -0.28
CA ASP A 46 10.88 12.99 0.59
C ASP A 46 10.58 12.67 2.06
N GLU A 47 11.35 13.23 2.99
CA GLU A 47 11.07 13.09 4.41
C GLU A 47 9.70 13.69 4.75
N GLY A 48 8.84 12.88 5.37
CA GLY A 48 7.50 13.33 5.73
C GLY A 48 6.55 12.23 6.14
N PHE A 49 5.28 12.61 6.33
CA PHE A 49 4.20 11.68 6.63
C PHE A 49 3.41 11.34 5.38
N TYR A 50 3.02 10.07 5.29
CA TYR A 50 2.27 9.55 4.15
C TYR A 50 1.16 8.61 4.62
N LEU A 51 0.14 8.48 3.78
CA LEU A 51 -0.95 7.54 3.94
C LEU A 51 -0.72 6.33 3.03
N LEU A 52 -0.74 5.14 3.61
CA LEU A 52 -0.74 3.87 2.88
C LEU A 52 -2.18 3.40 2.63
N LYS A 53 -2.51 3.15 1.37
CA LYS A 53 -3.81 2.63 0.95
C LYS A 53 -3.65 1.30 0.23
N PHE A 54 -4.29 0.27 0.76
CA PHE A 54 -4.36 -1.05 0.12
C PHE A 54 -5.68 -1.18 -0.65
N GLN A 55 -5.63 -1.81 -1.81
CA GLN A 55 -6.82 -2.13 -2.60
C GLN A 55 -6.97 -3.64 -2.71
N MET A 56 -8.20 -4.11 -2.55
CA MET A 56 -8.59 -5.50 -2.74
C MET A 56 -9.40 -5.60 -4.02
N GLU A 57 -9.37 -6.75 -4.67
CA GLU A 57 -10.33 -7.02 -5.73
C GLU A 57 -11.76 -7.07 -5.17
N PRO A 58 -12.75 -6.51 -5.89
CA PRO A 58 -14.15 -6.65 -5.53
C PRO A 58 -14.54 -8.12 -5.53
N GLN A 59 -14.96 -8.65 -4.38
CA GLN A 59 -15.55 -9.98 -4.33
C GLN A 59 -16.98 -9.89 -4.87
N LEU A 60 -17.17 -10.30 -6.12
CA LEU A 60 -18.49 -10.45 -6.72
C LEU A 60 -19.20 -11.61 -6.03
N LYS A 61 -20.01 -11.32 -5.00
CA LYS A 61 -20.93 -12.30 -4.43
C LYS A 61 -22.14 -12.43 -5.36
N THR A 62 -22.25 -13.54 -6.07
CA THR A 62 -23.50 -13.94 -6.72
C THR A 62 -24.44 -14.51 -5.65
N LEU A 63 -25.59 -13.87 -5.42
CA LEU A 63 -26.69 -14.44 -4.66
C LEU A 63 -27.49 -15.33 -5.60
N ASN A 64 -27.31 -16.63 -5.49
CA ASN A 64 -28.25 -17.60 -6.07
C ASN A 64 -29.25 -17.96 -4.97
N SER A 65 -30.49 -17.48 -5.13
CA SER A 65 -31.67 -17.84 -4.33
C SER A 65 -32.29 -19.15 -4.81
#